data_AF-A0A930VHE2-F1
#
_entry.id   AF-A0A930VHE2-F1
#
_cell.length_a   1.000
_cell.length_b   1.000
_cell.length_c   1.000
_cell.angle_alpha   90.00
_cell.angle_beta   90.00
_cell.angle_gamma   90.00
#
_symmetry.space_group_name_H-M   'P 1'
#
loop_
_entity.id
_entity.type
_entity.pdbx_description
1 polymer ?
#
loop_
_entity_poly.entity_id
_entity_poly.type
_entity_poly.pdbx_seq_one_letter_code
_entity_poly.pdbx_strand_id
1 'polypeptide(L)'
;MRRSPALLLAGALTGLVGLTGLSGCSIGGGERVGGAPAPHAHELTMLSAFGRGEVTQFTDEVSRLSQGELVIRLVPVASDSTDYEADVVKRLQDGEADLAVVGTRAGNDFGAPGLAALGAPFLLDSYPLQERVLSGPLVDTILEGVRPAGLVGLGILPGPMRHPLGLTHSLATPDDFRGLTLGTQQSDVADATLRALGATPRRMRLDMSAPGALDGLDGIEYQVTAVESGRLDADGSHLMTNVDLWPRSIVLLADDEAYDGLTVHERELLRTAATNAVPGKAEAERGFEAEAAANLCRKGNTVFDTASPGQLRALRRAVQPVYDDLARDAATREVVEAVEEVKADLGEPAAEVAACTPAFGATSTGEPTVIDGAWTMDTDRSAAIPEYFDENWGHWVFVFDRGKFGITQENETSCTWGYGTFAVNGRRMAMTFLDGGGIAPNGATNRPGEYFVFDVSAYRDTLTLTAVDGEISPLNFRAEPWRRLSTAPDVEQFSNRCSPPVEAFD
;
A
#
# COMPACT_ATOMS: atom_id res chain seq x y z
N MET A 1 43.67 -68.86 34.81
CA MET A 1 43.78 -68.38 36.21
C MET A 1 42.67 -67.37 36.45
N ARG A 2 41.74 -67.69 37.37
CA ARG A 2 40.81 -66.82 38.13
C ARG A 2 39.84 -65.93 37.32
N ARG A 3 38.52 -65.92 37.49
CA ARG A 3 37.51 -66.58 38.36
C ARG A 3 36.14 -66.38 37.66
N SER A 4 35.26 -67.38 37.67
CA SER A 4 33.79 -67.19 37.52
C SER A 4 33.18 -66.82 38.89
N PRO A 5 31.85 -66.67 39.09
CA PRO A 5 30.72 -66.16 38.27
C PRO A 5 29.86 -65.12 39.06
N ALA A 6 28.72 -64.65 38.53
CA ALA A 6 27.38 -64.61 39.19
C ALA A 6 26.42 -63.58 38.52
N LEU A 7 25.34 -64.03 37.87
CA LEU A 7 23.91 -63.97 38.31
C LEU A 7 23.28 -62.58 38.07
N LEU A 8 22.11 -62.35 37.46
CA LEU A 8 20.84 -63.08 37.32
C LEU A 8 20.18 -62.71 35.96
N LEU A 9 19.49 -63.63 35.26
CA LEU A 9 18.01 -63.77 35.19
C LEU A 9 17.23 -62.44 35.29
N ALA A 10 16.14 -62.16 34.59
CA ALA A 10 15.30 -62.79 33.57
C ALA A 10 14.24 -61.70 33.28
N GLY A 11 13.87 -61.43 32.03
CA GLY A 11 12.58 -61.93 31.55
C GLY A 11 11.93 -60.86 30.67
N ALA A 12 11.49 -61.33 29.51
CA ALA A 12 10.82 -60.58 28.46
C ALA A 12 9.38 -60.19 28.82
N LEU A 13 8.83 -59.17 28.16
CA LEU A 13 7.63 -59.21 27.30
C LEU A 13 7.23 -57.77 26.90
N THR A 14 7.45 -57.39 25.64
CA THR A 14 6.43 -57.22 24.57
C THR A 14 5.45 -56.05 24.75
N GLY A 15 5.59 -55.07 23.84
CA GLY A 15 4.56 -54.13 23.43
C GLY A 15 4.89 -53.64 22.02
N LEU A 16 4.39 -54.37 21.02
CA LEU A 16 4.52 -54.13 19.58
C LEU A 16 3.22 -53.48 19.09
N VAL A 17 3.28 -52.37 18.35
CA VAL A 17 2.39 -51.86 17.25
C VAL A 17 2.89 -50.42 16.97
N GLY A 18 3.22 -49.93 15.78
CA GLY A 18 3.18 -50.43 14.41
C GLY A 18 3.46 -49.20 13.52
N LEU A 19 4.43 -49.31 12.61
CA LEU A 19 4.72 -48.29 11.60
C LEU A 19 3.64 -48.28 10.51
N THR A 20 3.13 -47.10 10.17
CA THR A 20 2.73 -46.63 8.83
C THR A 20 2.58 -45.10 8.96
N GLY A 21 3.05 -44.20 8.13
CA GLY A 21 3.70 -44.17 6.83
C GLY A 21 3.58 -42.71 6.40
N LEU A 22 4.71 -42.06 6.07
CA LEU A 22 4.75 -40.71 5.53
C LEU A 22 4.03 -40.66 4.17
N SER A 23 3.11 -39.70 3.99
CA SER A 23 2.95 -38.86 2.77
C SER A 23 1.61 -38.13 2.77
N GLY A 24 1.66 -36.81 2.62
CA GLY A 24 0.49 -35.94 2.49
C GLY A 24 0.95 -34.49 2.70
N CYS A 25 1.36 -33.85 1.60
CA CYS A 25 2.00 -32.54 1.57
C CYS A 25 1.22 -31.46 2.32
N SER A 26 1.87 -30.84 3.31
CA SER A 26 1.51 -29.51 3.78
C SER A 26 1.95 -28.51 2.72
N ILE A 27 1.00 -28.04 1.91
CA ILE A 27 1.18 -26.92 1.01
C ILE A 27 0.63 -25.69 1.74
N GLY A 28 1.53 -24.76 2.07
CA GLY A 28 1.26 -23.32 2.24
C GLY A 28 0.30 -22.92 3.35
N GLY A 29 0.85 -22.51 4.50
CA GLY A 29 0.14 -21.64 5.42
C GLY A 29 -0.16 -20.30 4.74
N GLY A 30 -1.36 -20.17 4.18
CA GLY A 30 -1.92 -18.88 3.79
C GLY A 30 -2.35 -18.12 5.03
N GLU A 31 -1.87 -16.89 5.17
CA GLU A 31 -2.10 -16.04 6.31
C GLU A 31 -3.52 -15.45 6.24
N ARG A 32 -4.24 -15.48 7.36
CA ARG A 32 -5.64 -15.01 7.44
C ARG A 32 -5.68 -13.48 7.56
N VAL A 33 -6.69 -12.86 6.96
CA VAL A 33 -6.90 -11.39 6.98
C VAL A 33 -8.34 -11.14 7.45
N GLY A 34 -8.54 -10.18 8.36
CA GLY A 34 -9.84 -9.95 9.00
C GLY A 34 -9.95 -10.61 10.38
N GLY A 35 -10.94 -10.19 11.18
CA GLY A 35 -11.09 -10.57 12.59
C GLY A 35 -11.19 -12.08 12.87
N ALA A 36 -11.26 -12.47 14.15
CA ALA A 36 -11.31 -13.88 14.53
C ALA A 36 -12.52 -14.60 13.89
N PRO A 37 -12.34 -15.78 13.24
CA PRO A 37 -13.42 -16.48 12.55
C PRO A 37 -14.53 -16.93 13.50
N ALA A 38 -15.77 -16.90 13.03
CA ALA A 38 -16.87 -17.59 13.71
C ALA A 38 -16.70 -19.12 13.59
N PRO A 39 -17.28 -19.92 14.51
CA PRO A 39 -17.35 -21.38 14.33
C PRO A 39 -18.09 -21.70 13.02
N HIS A 40 -17.44 -22.45 12.12
CA HIS A 40 -17.93 -22.78 10.76
C HIS A 40 -17.91 -21.65 9.73
N ALA A 41 -16.99 -20.69 9.86
CA ALA A 41 -16.77 -19.66 8.83
C ALA A 41 -16.54 -20.27 7.44
N HIS A 42 -17.19 -19.68 6.43
CA HIS A 42 -16.94 -19.99 5.03
C HIS A 42 -15.71 -19.18 4.57
N GLU A 43 -14.64 -19.91 4.27
CA GLU A 43 -13.37 -19.32 3.82
C GLU A 43 -13.36 -19.23 2.29
N LEU A 44 -13.13 -18.01 1.77
CA LEU A 44 -12.90 -17.74 0.36
C LEU A 44 -11.42 -17.43 0.13
N THR A 45 -10.85 -18.00 -0.91
CA THR A 45 -9.47 -17.77 -1.33
C THR A 45 -9.41 -16.64 -2.34
N MET A 46 -8.48 -15.69 -2.14
CA MET A 46 -8.28 -14.56 -3.04
C MET A 46 -6.86 -14.55 -3.60
N LEU A 47 -6.71 -14.74 -4.90
CA LEU A 47 -5.45 -14.54 -5.59
C LEU A 47 -5.11 -13.04 -5.66
N SER A 48 -3.88 -12.68 -5.28
CA SER A 48 -3.39 -11.31 -5.37
C SER A 48 -1.94 -11.30 -5.81
N ALA A 49 -1.63 -10.53 -6.85
CA ALA A 49 -0.24 -10.19 -7.17
C ALA A 49 0.25 -8.93 -6.43
N PHE A 50 -0.57 -8.38 -5.55
CA PHE A 50 -0.25 -7.22 -4.74
C PHE A 50 -0.13 -7.57 -3.26
N GLY A 51 0.47 -6.65 -2.49
CA GLY A 51 0.55 -6.76 -1.03
C GLY A 51 -0.83 -6.71 -0.35
N ARG A 52 -0.90 -7.25 0.87
CA ARG A 52 -2.12 -7.31 1.70
C ARG A 52 -2.83 -5.96 1.83
N GLY A 53 -2.08 -4.88 1.96
CA GLY A 53 -2.60 -3.51 2.13
C GLY A 53 -3.53 -3.04 1.01
N GLU A 54 -3.45 -3.63 -0.18
CA GLU A 54 -4.33 -3.24 -1.29
C GLU A 54 -5.80 -3.57 -1.07
N VAL A 55 -6.09 -4.62 -0.30
CA VAL A 55 -7.45 -5.12 -0.09
C VAL A 55 -7.93 -5.02 1.35
N THR A 56 -7.14 -4.40 2.25
CA THR A 56 -7.45 -4.39 3.68
C THR A 56 -8.83 -3.80 3.97
N GLN A 57 -9.16 -2.63 3.43
CA GLN A 57 -10.45 -1.98 3.65
C GLN A 57 -11.63 -2.86 3.22
N PHE A 58 -11.47 -3.60 2.11
CA PHE A 58 -12.48 -4.56 1.67
C PHE A 58 -12.61 -5.74 2.62
N THR A 59 -11.49 -6.36 3.00
CA THR A 59 -11.50 -7.53 3.90
C THR A 59 -12.00 -7.20 5.31
N ASP A 60 -11.76 -5.98 5.80
CA ASP A 60 -12.27 -5.50 7.08
C ASP A 60 -13.77 -5.23 7.00
N GLU A 61 -14.28 -4.65 5.90
CA GLU A 61 -15.71 -4.50 5.67
C GLU A 61 -16.43 -5.86 5.57
N VAL A 62 -15.82 -6.85 4.88
CA VAL A 62 -16.35 -8.22 4.86
C VAL A 62 -16.45 -8.77 6.27
N SER A 63 -15.36 -8.70 7.03
CA SER A 63 -15.33 -9.19 8.43
C SER A 63 -16.36 -8.50 9.32
N ARG A 64 -16.52 -7.18 9.16
CA ARG A 64 -17.45 -6.35 9.94
C ARG A 64 -18.90 -6.69 9.61
N LEU A 65 -19.23 -6.82 8.33
CA LEU A 65 -20.59 -7.11 7.88
C LEU A 65 -20.98 -8.57 8.17
N SER A 66 -20.04 -9.51 8.04
CA SER A 66 -20.31 -10.94 8.25
C SER A 66 -20.17 -11.38 9.69
N GLN A 67 -19.65 -10.53 10.58
CA GLN A 67 -19.31 -10.90 11.96
C GLN A 67 -18.42 -12.16 12.02
N GLY A 68 -17.52 -12.30 11.03
CA GLY A 68 -16.63 -13.47 10.90
C GLY A 68 -17.24 -14.73 10.26
N GLU A 69 -18.47 -14.68 9.74
CA GLU A 69 -19.08 -15.79 8.97
C GLU A 69 -18.40 -16.01 7.60
N LEU A 70 -17.93 -14.93 6.96
CA LEU A 70 -17.08 -14.96 5.77
C LEU A 70 -15.66 -14.57 6.16
N VAL A 71 -14.67 -15.32 5.66
CA VAL A 71 -13.25 -15.01 5.83
C VAL A 71 -12.57 -15.05 4.48
N ILE A 72 -11.79 -14.02 4.17
CA ILE A 72 -10.97 -13.98 2.95
C ILE A 72 -9.53 -14.35 3.31
N ARG A 73 -9.03 -15.42 2.69
CA ARG A 73 -7.63 -15.82 2.77
C ARG A 73 -6.90 -15.40 1.51
N LEU A 74 -5.94 -14.49 1.65
CA LEU A 74 -5.11 -14.07 0.54
C LEU A 74 -4.11 -15.16 0.14
N VAL A 75 -3.95 -15.33 -1.16
CA VAL A 75 -3.01 -16.24 -1.80
C VAL A 75 -2.11 -15.41 -2.71
N PRO A 76 -0.88 -15.08 -2.27
CA PRO A 76 0.05 -14.32 -3.08
C PRO A 76 0.42 -15.04 -4.38
N VAL A 77 0.43 -14.30 -5.48
CA VAL A 77 0.87 -14.77 -6.80
C VAL A 77 2.17 -14.06 -7.15
N ALA A 78 3.28 -14.77 -7.01
CA ALA A 78 4.58 -14.29 -7.46
C ALA A 78 4.74 -14.55 -8.97
N SER A 79 5.10 -13.53 -9.74
CA SER A 79 5.44 -13.66 -11.16
C SER A 79 6.42 -12.57 -11.54
N ASP A 80 7.46 -12.93 -12.30
CA ASP A 80 8.44 -11.99 -12.85
C ASP A 80 8.01 -11.39 -14.21
N SER A 81 6.85 -11.81 -14.72
CA SER A 81 6.29 -11.38 -15.99
C SER A 81 5.67 -9.98 -15.91
N THR A 82 5.70 -9.22 -17.00
CA THR A 82 4.90 -7.99 -17.14
C THR A 82 3.40 -8.28 -17.22
N ASP A 83 3.03 -9.50 -17.59
CA ASP A 83 1.64 -9.94 -17.79
C ASP A 83 1.07 -10.65 -16.54
N TYR A 84 1.67 -10.42 -15.37
CA TYR A 84 1.34 -11.13 -14.13
C TYR A 84 -0.14 -11.05 -13.71
N GLU A 85 -0.85 -9.96 -14.06
CA GLU A 85 -2.28 -9.81 -13.76
C GLU A 85 -3.13 -10.70 -14.65
N ALA A 86 -2.76 -10.86 -15.93
CA ALA A 86 -3.43 -11.78 -16.82
C ALA A 86 -3.27 -13.23 -16.33
N ASP A 87 -2.09 -13.58 -15.80
CA ASP A 87 -1.86 -14.88 -15.16
C ASP A 87 -2.77 -15.09 -13.94
N VAL A 88 -2.96 -14.05 -13.10
CA VAL A 88 -3.89 -14.11 -11.95
C VAL A 88 -5.32 -14.35 -12.41
N VAL A 89 -5.81 -13.60 -13.41
CA VAL A 89 -7.17 -13.77 -13.95
C VAL A 89 -7.33 -15.16 -14.55
N LYS A 90 -6.33 -15.64 -15.30
CA LYS A 90 -6.38 -16.98 -15.89
C LYS A 90 -6.51 -18.07 -14.83
N ARG A 91 -5.75 -17.98 -13.73
CA ARG A 91 -5.83 -18.93 -12.62
C ARG A 91 -7.18 -18.89 -11.91
N LEU A 92 -7.79 -17.70 -11.81
CA LEU A 92 -9.16 -17.56 -11.31
C LEU A 92 -10.14 -18.30 -12.24
N GLN A 93 -10.09 -18.06 -13.55
CA GLN A 93 -10.92 -18.73 -14.56
C GLN A 93 -10.71 -20.24 -14.64
N ASP A 94 -9.51 -20.72 -14.28
CA ASP A 94 -9.18 -22.14 -14.20
C ASP A 94 -9.67 -22.77 -12.85
N GLY A 95 -10.35 -22.00 -11.99
CA GLY A 95 -10.95 -22.45 -10.73
C GLY A 95 -9.94 -22.68 -9.59
N GLU A 96 -8.74 -22.08 -9.66
CA GLU A 96 -7.71 -22.27 -8.62
C GLU A 96 -8.00 -21.53 -7.31
N ALA A 97 -8.90 -20.55 -7.34
CA ALA A 97 -9.35 -19.78 -6.18
C ALA A 97 -10.77 -19.25 -6.40
N ASP A 98 -11.40 -18.76 -5.34
CA ASP A 98 -12.77 -18.24 -5.39
C ASP A 98 -12.80 -16.80 -5.91
N LEU A 99 -11.80 -16.01 -5.52
CA LEU A 99 -11.67 -14.58 -5.77
C LEU A 99 -10.30 -14.23 -6.37
N ALA A 100 -10.21 -13.08 -7.02
CA ALA A 100 -8.93 -12.45 -7.34
C ALA A 100 -9.01 -10.93 -7.28
N VAL A 101 -7.86 -10.30 -7.16
CA VAL A 101 -7.69 -8.84 -7.29
C VAL A 101 -6.61 -8.53 -8.32
N VAL A 102 -6.94 -7.66 -9.27
CA VAL A 102 -6.04 -7.16 -10.32
C VAL A 102 -6.29 -5.66 -10.57
N GLY A 103 -5.34 -4.98 -11.20
CA GLY A 103 -5.54 -3.62 -11.68
C GLY A 103 -6.60 -3.57 -12.78
N THR A 104 -7.41 -2.50 -12.79
CA THR A 104 -8.41 -2.27 -13.85
C THR A 104 -7.78 -2.21 -15.25
N ARG A 105 -6.50 -1.83 -15.33
CA ARG A 105 -5.68 -1.85 -16.56
C ARG A 105 -5.61 -3.19 -17.27
N ALA A 106 -5.74 -4.31 -16.54
CA ALA A 106 -5.71 -5.65 -17.11
C ALA A 106 -7.02 -6.01 -17.84
N GLY A 107 -8.05 -5.14 -17.80
CA GLY A 107 -9.36 -5.40 -18.41
C GLY A 107 -9.31 -5.85 -19.87
N ASN A 108 -8.39 -5.30 -20.67
CA ASN A 108 -8.21 -5.73 -22.06
C ASN A 108 -7.74 -7.17 -22.20
N ASP A 109 -6.92 -7.66 -21.26
CA ASP A 109 -6.30 -8.99 -21.31
C ASP A 109 -7.33 -10.12 -21.17
N PHE A 110 -8.50 -9.81 -20.59
CA PHE A 110 -9.61 -10.76 -20.41
C PHE A 110 -10.94 -10.26 -21.00
N GLY A 111 -10.90 -9.31 -21.94
CA GLY A 111 -12.07 -8.92 -22.74
C GLY A 111 -13.08 -8.02 -22.02
N ALA A 112 -12.67 -7.29 -20.97
CA ALA A 112 -13.46 -6.30 -20.25
C ALA A 112 -12.88 -4.88 -20.43
N PRO A 113 -12.93 -4.31 -21.65
CA PRO A 113 -12.26 -3.04 -21.96
C PRO A 113 -12.84 -1.84 -21.20
N GLY A 114 -14.07 -1.94 -20.71
CA GLY A 114 -14.66 -0.92 -19.81
C GLY A 114 -13.87 -0.72 -18.51
N LEU A 115 -13.20 -1.76 -17.99
CA LEU A 115 -12.27 -1.61 -16.86
C LEU A 115 -11.03 -0.82 -17.27
N ALA A 116 -10.43 -1.16 -18.42
CA ALA A 116 -9.22 -0.50 -18.91
C ALA A 116 -9.45 0.99 -19.23
N ALA A 117 -10.68 1.37 -19.62
CA ALA A 117 -11.07 2.76 -19.87
C ALA A 117 -10.90 3.67 -18.64
N LEU A 118 -10.98 3.13 -17.42
CA LEU A 118 -10.73 3.91 -16.19
C LEU A 118 -9.29 4.43 -16.10
N GLY A 119 -8.36 3.81 -16.84
CA GLY A 119 -6.98 4.26 -17.02
C GLY A 119 -6.79 5.30 -18.12
N ALA A 120 -7.86 5.84 -18.72
CA ALA A 120 -7.75 6.89 -19.72
C ALA A 120 -7.11 8.16 -19.12
N PRO A 121 -6.21 8.82 -19.85
CA PRO A 121 -5.39 9.89 -19.28
C PRO A 121 -6.22 11.14 -18.97
N PHE A 122 -6.09 11.63 -17.73
CA PHE A 122 -6.87 12.73 -17.16
C PHE A 122 -8.37 12.45 -17.04
N LEU A 123 -8.81 11.18 -17.07
CA LEU A 123 -10.24 10.85 -16.90
C LEU A 123 -10.62 10.89 -15.42
N LEU A 124 -10.06 9.96 -14.63
CA LEU A 124 -10.11 9.97 -13.17
C LEU A 124 -8.85 10.67 -12.67
N ASP A 125 -8.91 11.95 -12.32
CA ASP A 125 -7.74 12.78 -11.99
C ASP A 125 -7.77 13.37 -10.58
N SER A 126 -8.55 12.77 -9.66
CA SER A 126 -8.55 13.13 -8.25
C SER A 126 -9.18 12.05 -7.37
N TYR A 127 -8.82 12.00 -6.08
CA TYR A 127 -9.45 11.06 -5.13
C TYR A 127 -10.95 11.31 -4.95
N PRO A 128 -11.46 12.55 -4.84
CA PRO A 128 -12.90 12.80 -4.76
C PRO A 128 -13.66 12.29 -6.00
N LEU A 129 -13.08 12.41 -7.20
CA LEU A 129 -13.68 11.87 -8.41
C LEU A 129 -13.67 10.34 -8.42
N GLN A 130 -12.56 9.71 -8.00
CA GLN A 130 -12.51 8.26 -7.81
C GLN A 130 -13.59 7.78 -6.84
N GLU A 131 -13.71 8.39 -5.66
CA GLU A 131 -14.74 8.04 -4.67
C GLU A 131 -16.15 8.17 -5.27
N ARG A 132 -16.44 9.30 -5.94
CA ARG A 132 -17.76 9.56 -6.50
C ARG A 132 -18.15 8.59 -7.61
N VAL A 133 -17.22 8.28 -8.51
CA VAL A 133 -17.45 7.34 -9.62
C VAL A 133 -17.53 5.92 -9.10
N LEU A 134 -16.62 5.50 -8.23
CA LEU A 134 -16.48 4.10 -7.78
C LEU A 134 -17.51 3.70 -6.72
N SER A 135 -18.17 4.66 -6.08
CA SER A 135 -19.39 4.42 -5.29
C SER A 135 -20.69 4.62 -6.08
N GLY A 136 -20.59 4.96 -7.37
CA GLY A 136 -21.71 5.31 -8.23
C GLY A 136 -22.26 4.13 -9.05
N PRO A 137 -23.44 4.30 -9.68
CA PRO A 137 -24.10 3.25 -10.45
C PRO A 137 -23.35 2.84 -11.72
N LEU A 138 -22.40 3.65 -12.21
CA LEU A 138 -21.56 3.31 -13.37
C LEU A 138 -20.75 2.02 -13.11
N VAL A 139 -20.34 1.78 -11.87
CA VAL A 139 -19.54 0.60 -11.51
C VAL A 139 -20.28 -0.69 -11.85
N ASP A 140 -21.59 -0.77 -11.63
CA ASP A 140 -22.36 -1.96 -11.97
C ASP A 140 -22.29 -2.25 -13.49
N THR A 141 -22.41 -1.22 -14.33
CA THR A 141 -22.26 -1.36 -15.79
C THR A 141 -20.87 -1.88 -16.16
N ILE A 142 -19.82 -1.33 -15.54
CA ILE A 142 -18.43 -1.78 -15.80
C ILE A 142 -18.24 -3.23 -15.40
N LEU A 143 -18.72 -3.61 -14.21
CA LEU A 143 -18.55 -4.94 -13.64
C LEU A 143 -19.35 -6.01 -14.38
N GLU A 144 -20.51 -5.69 -14.96
CA GLU A 144 -21.24 -6.64 -15.82
C GLU A 144 -20.46 -6.95 -17.12
N GLY A 145 -19.54 -6.08 -17.53
CA GLY A 145 -18.65 -6.30 -18.68
C GLY A 145 -17.68 -7.49 -18.51
N VAL A 146 -17.48 -8.00 -17.29
CA VAL A 146 -16.56 -9.13 -17.03
C VAL A 146 -17.23 -10.50 -17.21
N ARG A 147 -18.58 -10.56 -17.24
CA ARG A 147 -19.37 -11.80 -17.35
C ARG A 147 -18.98 -12.69 -18.53
N PRO A 148 -18.73 -12.17 -19.75
CA PRO A 148 -18.35 -13.00 -20.88
C PRO A 148 -17.03 -13.76 -20.69
N ALA A 149 -16.21 -13.34 -19.73
CA ALA A 149 -14.96 -13.99 -19.35
C ALA A 149 -15.13 -15.08 -18.27
N GLY A 150 -16.37 -15.43 -17.87
CA GLY A 150 -16.61 -16.40 -16.78
C GLY A 150 -16.31 -15.82 -15.40
N LEU A 151 -16.45 -14.50 -15.25
CA LEU A 151 -16.10 -13.78 -14.03
C LEU A 151 -17.28 -12.97 -13.50
N VAL A 152 -17.25 -12.68 -12.21
CA VAL A 152 -18.18 -11.79 -11.53
C VAL A 152 -17.42 -10.63 -10.93
N GLY A 153 -17.78 -9.41 -11.30
CA GLY A 153 -17.29 -8.22 -10.63
C GLY A 153 -17.98 -8.02 -9.27
N LEU A 154 -17.18 -7.82 -8.21
CA LEU A 154 -17.66 -7.52 -6.86
C LEU A 154 -17.62 -6.02 -6.54
N GLY A 155 -16.64 -5.31 -7.09
CA GLY A 155 -16.42 -3.88 -6.85
C GLY A 155 -15.10 -3.41 -7.47
N ILE A 156 -14.92 -2.09 -7.50
CA ILE A 156 -13.68 -1.44 -7.91
C ILE A 156 -13.24 -0.54 -6.77
N LEU A 157 -12.01 -0.69 -6.30
CA LEU A 157 -11.47 0.13 -5.23
C LEU A 157 -10.60 1.25 -5.81
N PRO A 158 -10.64 2.46 -5.21
CA PRO A 158 -9.71 3.54 -5.53
C PRO A 158 -8.26 3.10 -5.42
N GLY A 159 -7.39 3.80 -6.14
CA GLY A 159 -5.96 3.58 -6.06
C GLY A 159 -5.17 4.88 -6.11
N PRO A 160 -3.86 4.78 -5.83
CA PRO A 160 -2.99 5.93 -5.83
C PRO A 160 -2.83 6.51 -7.23
N MET A 161 -2.72 7.83 -7.31
CA MET A 161 -2.56 8.57 -8.57
C MET A 161 -1.18 8.31 -9.17
N ARG A 162 -1.08 8.38 -10.51
CA ARG A 162 0.15 8.17 -11.25
C ARG A 162 0.61 9.47 -11.89
N HIS A 163 1.86 9.81 -11.59
CA HIS A 163 2.48 11.08 -11.95
C HIS A 163 3.71 10.82 -12.84
N PRO A 164 3.98 11.68 -13.83
CA PRO A 164 5.26 11.68 -14.53
C PRO A 164 6.42 12.03 -13.59
N LEU A 165 7.49 11.22 -13.65
CA LEU A 165 8.79 11.47 -13.04
C LEU A 165 9.85 11.47 -14.14
N GLY A 166 10.38 12.63 -14.50
CA GLY A 166 11.52 12.75 -15.41
C GLY A 166 12.84 12.57 -14.66
N LEU A 167 13.80 11.82 -15.20
CA LEU A 167 15.08 11.59 -14.50
C LEU A 167 16.06 12.75 -14.61
N THR A 168 15.85 13.66 -15.58
CA THR A 168 16.80 14.75 -15.88
C THR A 168 16.15 16.10 -16.11
N HIS A 169 14.83 16.14 -16.36
CA HIS A 169 14.09 17.38 -16.63
C HIS A 169 12.59 17.20 -16.39
N SER A 170 11.90 18.34 -16.29
CA SER A 170 10.46 18.43 -16.11
C SER A 170 9.67 17.86 -17.29
N LEU A 171 8.53 17.23 -17.01
CA LEU A 171 7.60 16.66 -18.00
C LEU A 171 6.27 17.42 -18.03
N ALA A 172 6.34 18.75 -18.16
CA ALA A 172 5.18 19.63 -18.01
C ALA A 172 4.40 19.87 -19.32
N THR A 173 4.99 19.61 -20.47
CA THR A 173 4.42 19.86 -21.80
C THR A 173 4.61 18.67 -22.73
N PRO A 174 3.79 18.51 -23.80
CA PRO A 174 4.00 17.44 -24.77
C PRO A 174 5.39 17.45 -25.43
N ASP A 175 6.03 18.62 -25.56
CA ASP A 175 7.38 18.70 -26.13
C ASP A 175 8.43 18.03 -25.24
N ASP A 176 8.22 18.04 -23.92
CA ASP A 176 9.14 17.44 -22.94
C ASP A 176 9.16 15.91 -23.03
N PHE A 177 8.05 15.28 -23.46
CA PHE A 177 7.96 13.83 -23.64
C PHE A 177 8.61 13.33 -24.94
N ARG A 178 8.88 14.23 -25.90
CA ARG A 178 9.21 13.83 -27.27
C ARG A 178 10.53 13.08 -27.35
N GLY A 179 10.48 11.84 -27.82
CA GLY A 179 11.65 11.00 -28.06
C GLY A 179 12.22 10.36 -26.79
N LEU A 180 11.58 10.57 -25.63
CA LEU A 180 11.97 9.93 -24.38
C LEU A 180 11.52 8.47 -24.35
N THR A 181 12.28 7.62 -23.67
CA THR A 181 11.84 6.28 -23.28
C THR A 181 11.32 6.32 -21.85
N LEU A 182 10.00 6.13 -21.66
CA LEU A 182 9.36 6.18 -20.36
C LEU A 182 8.92 4.81 -19.87
N GLY A 183 9.21 4.51 -18.61
CA GLY A 183 8.73 3.32 -17.94
C GLY A 183 7.25 3.37 -17.61
N THR A 184 6.53 2.28 -17.87
CA THR A 184 5.10 2.11 -17.53
C THR A 184 4.82 0.67 -17.13
N GLN A 185 3.74 0.44 -16.38
CA GLN A 185 3.20 -0.92 -16.21
C GLN A 185 2.48 -1.38 -17.49
N GLN A 186 2.26 -2.70 -17.61
CA GLN A 186 1.50 -3.31 -18.72
C GLN A 186 0.10 -2.69 -18.85
N SER A 187 -0.11 -1.85 -19.85
CA SER A 187 -1.43 -1.27 -20.13
C SER A 187 -1.43 -0.71 -21.54
N ASP A 188 -2.36 -1.15 -22.37
CA ASP A 188 -2.48 -0.62 -23.74
C ASP A 188 -2.89 0.85 -23.73
N VAL A 189 -3.70 1.28 -22.75
CA VAL A 189 -4.14 2.67 -22.59
C VAL A 189 -2.98 3.57 -22.13
N ALA A 190 -2.14 3.10 -21.19
CA ALA A 190 -0.96 3.83 -20.76
C ALA A 190 0.06 3.95 -21.90
N ASP A 191 0.31 2.84 -22.61
CA ASP A 191 1.15 2.80 -23.80
C ASP A 191 0.69 3.78 -24.87
N ALA A 192 -0.61 3.80 -25.18
CA ALA A 192 -1.20 4.72 -26.14
C ALA A 192 -1.04 6.17 -25.69
N THR A 193 -1.20 6.44 -24.39
CA THR A 193 -0.99 7.77 -23.82
C THR A 193 0.44 8.25 -23.98
N LEU A 194 1.43 7.44 -23.58
CA LEU A 194 2.83 7.81 -23.69
C LEU A 194 3.23 8.06 -25.15
N ARG A 195 2.74 7.24 -26.09
CA ARG A 195 2.93 7.47 -27.53
C ARG A 195 2.26 8.75 -28.02
N ALA A 196 1.05 9.07 -27.54
CA ALA A 196 0.34 10.30 -27.89
C ALA A 196 1.07 11.56 -27.38
N LEU A 197 1.74 11.47 -26.23
CA LEU A 197 2.64 12.50 -25.71
C LEU A 197 3.97 12.59 -26.48
N GLY A 198 4.32 11.59 -27.29
CA GLY A 198 5.53 11.55 -28.09
C GLY A 198 6.69 10.75 -27.49
N ALA A 199 6.45 10.03 -26.39
CA ALA A 199 7.40 9.12 -25.75
C ALA A 199 7.29 7.69 -26.31
N THR A 200 8.31 6.89 -26.05
CA THR A 200 8.32 5.44 -26.28
C THR A 200 8.08 4.71 -24.96
N PRO A 201 6.94 4.03 -24.77
CA PRO A 201 6.68 3.27 -23.55
C PRO A 201 7.59 2.04 -23.48
N ARG A 202 8.18 1.81 -22.30
CA ARG A 202 8.88 0.57 -21.95
C ARG A 202 8.15 -0.07 -20.79
N ARG A 203 7.42 -1.15 -21.09
CA ARG A 203 6.72 -1.97 -20.09
C ARG A 203 7.73 -2.55 -19.11
N MET A 204 7.44 -2.41 -17.82
CA MET A 204 8.23 -2.97 -16.73
C MET A 204 7.33 -3.54 -15.65
N ARG A 205 7.83 -4.59 -15.00
CA ARG A 205 7.24 -5.12 -13.78
C ARG A 205 7.97 -4.49 -12.60
N LEU A 206 7.22 -4.07 -11.58
CA LEU A 206 7.81 -3.41 -10.43
C LEU A 206 8.28 -4.40 -9.36
N ASP A 207 9.55 -4.79 -9.43
CA ASP A 207 10.38 -5.14 -8.27
C ASP A 207 11.54 -4.12 -8.14
N MET A 208 11.18 -2.84 -8.17
CA MET A 208 12.10 -1.72 -8.34
C MET A 208 13.12 -1.47 -7.20
N SER A 209 13.18 -2.35 -6.20
CA SER A 209 14.32 -2.44 -5.28
C SER A 209 15.59 -3.01 -5.92
N ALA A 210 15.51 -3.55 -7.14
CA ALA A 210 16.65 -4.03 -7.90
C ALA A 210 17.58 -2.86 -8.33
N PRO A 211 18.90 -2.94 -8.06
CA PRO A 211 19.86 -1.97 -8.59
C PRO A 211 19.75 -1.84 -10.12
N GLY A 212 19.68 -0.61 -10.63
CA GLY A 212 19.59 -0.34 -12.08
C GLY A 212 18.18 -0.43 -12.65
N ALA A 213 17.13 -0.44 -11.83
CA ALA A 213 15.74 -0.51 -12.30
C ALA A 213 15.36 0.59 -13.32
N LEU A 214 16.02 1.76 -13.24
CA LEU A 214 15.80 2.91 -14.12
C LEU A 214 16.74 2.92 -15.34
N ASP A 215 17.65 1.96 -15.47
CA ASP A 215 18.66 1.96 -16.52
C ASP A 215 18.03 1.97 -17.92
N GLY A 216 18.49 2.89 -18.77
CA GLY A 216 17.99 3.06 -20.14
C GLY A 216 16.59 3.68 -20.23
N LEU A 217 16.12 4.34 -19.17
CA LEU A 217 14.92 5.19 -19.20
C LEU A 217 15.32 6.66 -19.09
N ASP A 218 14.47 7.53 -19.61
CA ASP A 218 14.55 8.98 -19.41
C ASP A 218 13.59 9.45 -18.30
N GLY A 219 12.68 8.58 -17.87
CA GLY A 219 11.65 8.84 -16.87
C GLY A 219 10.72 7.64 -16.69
N ILE A 220 9.78 7.77 -15.76
CA ILE A 220 8.70 6.83 -15.50
C ILE A 220 7.39 7.60 -15.30
N GLU A 221 6.26 6.92 -15.41
CA GLU A 221 5.03 7.36 -14.78
C GLU A 221 4.71 6.37 -13.65
N TYR A 222 4.52 6.86 -12.42
CA TYR A 222 4.31 5.98 -11.27
C TYR A 222 3.66 6.68 -10.08
N GLN A 223 3.27 5.93 -9.04
CA GLN A 223 2.72 6.52 -7.82
C GLN A 223 3.83 7.05 -6.93
N VAL A 224 3.58 8.18 -6.27
CA VAL A 224 4.58 8.83 -5.40
C VAL A 224 5.03 7.89 -4.28
N THR A 225 4.09 7.15 -3.67
CA THR A 225 4.35 6.12 -2.65
C THR A 225 5.35 5.07 -3.08
N ALA A 226 5.35 4.74 -4.36
CA ALA A 226 6.20 3.71 -4.89
C ALA A 226 7.48 4.25 -5.55
N VAL A 227 7.49 5.51 -5.97
CA VAL A 227 8.73 6.26 -6.22
C VAL A 227 9.58 6.32 -4.95
N GLU A 228 8.95 6.67 -3.82
CA GLU A 228 9.61 6.74 -2.52
C GLU A 228 10.10 5.36 -2.05
N SER A 229 9.20 4.40 -1.92
CA SER A 229 9.53 3.08 -1.36
C SER A 229 10.50 2.29 -2.24
N GLY A 230 10.42 2.47 -3.56
CA GLY A 230 11.35 1.89 -4.54
C GLY A 230 12.67 2.65 -4.69
N ARG A 231 12.85 3.79 -4.00
CA ARG A 231 14.03 4.68 -4.15
C ARG A 231 14.29 5.07 -5.61
N LEU A 232 13.22 5.40 -6.32
CA LEU A 232 13.25 5.79 -7.74
C LEU A 232 13.52 7.28 -7.94
N ASP A 233 13.67 8.00 -6.84
CA ASP A 233 14.01 9.41 -6.76
C ASP A 233 15.51 9.63 -6.99
N ALA A 234 15.93 9.43 -8.24
CA ALA A 234 17.29 9.73 -8.68
C ALA A 234 17.63 11.21 -8.38
N ASP A 235 18.90 11.48 -8.08
CA ASP A 235 19.38 12.84 -7.82
C ASP A 235 19.15 13.74 -9.04
N GLY A 236 18.45 14.85 -8.84
CA GLY A 236 18.02 15.76 -9.91
C GLY A 236 16.79 15.29 -10.70
N SER A 237 16.04 14.30 -10.23
CA SER A 237 14.77 13.89 -10.84
C SER A 237 13.69 14.97 -10.68
N HIS A 238 12.65 14.92 -11.52
CA HIS A 238 11.58 15.91 -11.61
C HIS A 238 10.21 15.24 -11.51
N LEU A 239 9.52 15.41 -10.38
CA LEU A 239 8.17 14.89 -10.14
C LEU A 239 7.14 15.96 -10.48
N MET A 240 6.22 15.64 -11.39
CA MET A 240 5.10 16.52 -11.71
C MET A 240 4.00 16.38 -10.65
N THR A 241 3.69 17.44 -9.89
CA THR A 241 2.80 17.37 -8.72
C THR A 241 1.31 17.51 -9.03
N ASN A 242 0.96 17.96 -10.23
CA ASN A 242 -0.41 18.22 -10.65
C ASN A 242 -0.74 17.67 -12.04
N VAL A 243 0.09 16.72 -12.51
CA VAL A 243 -0.14 16.00 -13.76
C VAL A 243 -0.61 14.61 -13.39
N ASP A 244 -1.85 14.56 -12.93
CA ASP A 244 -2.57 13.35 -12.55
C ASP A 244 -3.02 12.58 -13.80
N LEU A 245 -2.22 11.60 -14.22
CA LEU A 245 -2.47 10.87 -15.46
C LEU A 245 -3.66 9.92 -15.30
N TRP A 246 -3.63 9.01 -14.34
CA TRP A 246 -4.73 8.08 -14.00
C TRP A 246 -4.43 7.41 -12.65
N PRO A 247 -5.44 6.84 -11.96
CA PRO A 247 -5.21 6.06 -10.75
C PRO A 247 -4.79 4.62 -11.07
N ARG A 248 -4.09 3.96 -10.15
CA ARG A 248 -3.97 2.49 -10.14
C ARG A 248 -5.14 1.86 -9.38
N SER A 249 -6.37 2.06 -9.89
CA SER A 249 -7.54 1.39 -9.33
C SER A 249 -7.48 -0.13 -9.53
N ILE A 250 -8.09 -0.87 -8.61
CA ILE A 250 -8.11 -2.34 -8.61
C ILE A 250 -9.55 -2.84 -8.68
N VAL A 251 -9.76 -3.96 -9.37
CA VAL A 251 -11.04 -4.64 -9.48
C VAL A 251 -11.02 -5.92 -8.64
N LEU A 252 -12.10 -6.14 -7.90
CA LEU A 252 -12.35 -7.36 -7.15
C LEU A 252 -13.21 -8.30 -8.00
N LEU A 253 -12.70 -9.48 -8.30
CA LEU A 253 -13.31 -10.47 -9.17
C LEU A 253 -13.59 -11.75 -8.39
N ALA A 254 -14.66 -12.45 -8.78
CA ALA A 254 -14.92 -13.83 -8.39
C ALA A 254 -15.00 -14.72 -9.64
N ASP A 255 -14.63 -15.98 -9.50
CA ASP A 255 -14.97 -17.03 -10.45
C ASP A 255 -16.51 -17.22 -10.47
N ASP A 256 -17.09 -17.50 -11.64
CA ASP A 256 -18.54 -17.57 -11.79
C ASP A 256 -19.17 -18.76 -11.06
N GLU A 257 -18.58 -19.95 -11.15
CA GLU A 257 -19.03 -21.15 -10.44
C GLU A 257 -18.89 -20.98 -8.93
N ALA A 258 -17.77 -20.44 -8.46
CA ALA A 258 -17.56 -20.14 -7.05
C ALA A 258 -18.60 -19.14 -6.52
N TYR A 259 -18.85 -18.06 -7.26
CA TYR A 259 -19.82 -17.03 -6.89
C TYR A 259 -21.28 -17.55 -6.89
N ASP A 260 -21.63 -18.44 -7.81
CA ASP A 260 -22.95 -19.08 -7.86
C ASP A 260 -23.15 -20.06 -6.70
N GLY A 261 -22.07 -20.68 -6.22
CA GLY A 261 -22.05 -21.52 -5.02
C GLY A 261 -22.33 -20.76 -3.71
N LEU A 262 -22.16 -19.44 -3.69
CA LEU A 262 -22.46 -18.60 -2.53
C LEU A 262 -23.98 -18.50 -2.29
N THR A 263 -24.37 -18.23 -1.04
CA THR A 263 -25.73 -17.81 -0.74
C THR A 263 -26.00 -16.40 -1.26
N VAL A 264 -27.27 -16.05 -1.46
CA VAL A 264 -27.67 -14.67 -1.81
C VAL A 264 -27.13 -13.67 -0.79
N HIS A 265 -27.16 -14.03 0.50
CA HIS A 265 -26.66 -13.18 1.57
C HIS A 265 -25.16 -12.92 1.45
N GLU A 266 -24.34 -13.95 1.22
CA GLU A 266 -22.89 -13.80 1.06
C GLU A 266 -22.53 -12.96 -0.16
N ARG A 267 -23.25 -13.15 -1.28
CA ARG A 267 -23.09 -12.31 -2.48
C ARG A 267 -23.38 -10.84 -2.21
N GLU A 268 -24.51 -10.55 -1.55
CA GLU A 268 -24.88 -9.18 -1.16
C GLU A 268 -23.84 -8.57 -0.21
N LEU A 269 -23.31 -9.38 0.71
CA LEU A 269 -22.31 -8.95 1.67
C LEU A 269 -21.00 -8.57 0.98
N LEU A 270 -20.48 -9.40 0.08
CA LEU A 270 -19.25 -9.12 -0.67
C LEU A 270 -19.38 -7.84 -1.51
N ARG A 271 -20.49 -7.67 -2.24
CA ARG A 271 -20.74 -6.46 -3.03
C ARG A 271 -20.87 -5.21 -2.14
N THR A 272 -21.61 -5.32 -1.04
CA THR A 272 -21.77 -4.20 -0.08
C THR A 272 -20.44 -3.83 0.57
N ALA A 273 -19.62 -4.81 0.94
CA ALA A 273 -18.30 -4.57 1.52
C ALA A 273 -17.39 -3.84 0.54
N ALA A 274 -17.40 -4.22 -0.74
CA ALA A 274 -16.60 -3.55 -1.77
C ALA A 274 -17.01 -2.09 -1.93
N THR A 275 -18.32 -1.79 -1.99
CA THR A 275 -18.83 -0.41 -2.05
C THR A 275 -18.48 0.40 -0.81
N ASN A 276 -18.63 -0.18 0.40
CA ASN A 276 -18.32 0.51 1.66
C ASN A 276 -16.82 0.79 1.83
N ALA A 277 -15.94 0.00 1.21
CA ALA A 277 -14.50 0.18 1.29
C ALA A 277 -13.99 1.39 0.49
N VAL A 278 -14.76 1.88 -0.49
CA VAL A 278 -14.33 2.94 -1.43
C VAL A 278 -13.91 4.23 -0.70
N PRO A 279 -14.70 4.85 0.20
CA PRO A 279 -14.30 6.10 0.83
C PRO A 279 -13.05 5.96 1.69
N GLY A 280 -12.98 4.90 2.51
CA GLY A 280 -11.83 4.64 3.38
C GLY A 280 -10.56 4.36 2.59
N LYS A 281 -10.67 3.67 1.43
CA LYS A 281 -9.53 3.44 0.53
C LYS A 281 -9.07 4.73 -0.14
N ALA A 282 -9.98 5.58 -0.64
CA ALA A 282 -9.61 6.85 -1.25
C ALA A 282 -8.90 7.79 -0.25
N GLU A 283 -9.39 7.86 0.98
CA GLU A 283 -8.76 8.64 2.06
C GLU A 283 -7.36 8.10 2.41
N ALA A 284 -7.22 6.78 2.53
CA ALA A 284 -5.95 6.12 2.80
C ALA A 284 -4.90 6.43 1.71
N GLU A 285 -5.24 6.22 0.44
CA GLU A 285 -4.31 6.48 -0.67
C GLU A 285 -3.86 7.94 -0.74
N ARG A 286 -4.79 8.88 -0.51
CA ARG A 286 -4.46 10.30 -0.42
C ARG A 286 -3.48 10.60 0.71
N GLY A 287 -3.66 9.95 1.86
CA GLY A 287 -2.76 10.05 3.00
C GLY A 287 -1.35 9.57 2.66
N PHE A 288 -1.22 8.38 2.05
CA PHE A 288 0.09 7.83 1.70
C PHE A 288 0.79 8.64 0.64
N GLU A 289 0.08 9.14 -0.36
CA GLU A 289 0.66 9.99 -1.38
C GLU A 289 1.20 11.30 -0.80
N ALA A 290 0.45 11.94 0.11
CA ALA A 290 0.90 13.13 0.80
C ALA A 290 2.13 12.86 1.67
N GLU A 291 2.17 11.71 2.36
CA GLU A 291 3.32 11.30 3.16
C GLU A 291 4.55 11.04 2.28
N ALA A 292 4.41 10.22 1.25
CA ALA A 292 5.50 9.91 0.34
C ALA A 292 6.07 11.17 -0.34
N ALA A 293 5.20 12.09 -0.76
CA ALA A 293 5.59 13.37 -1.32
C ALA A 293 6.43 14.21 -0.34
N ALA A 294 6.01 14.29 0.92
CA ALA A 294 6.74 15.05 1.93
C ALA A 294 8.09 14.40 2.29
N ASN A 295 8.18 13.07 2.32
CA ASN A 295 9.45 12.34 2.49
C ASN A 295 10.41 12.61 1.31
N LEU A 296 9.94 12.49 0.06
CA LEU A 296 10.73 12.80 -1.14
C LEU A 296 11.22 14.25 -1.17
N CYS A 297 10.34 15.20 -0.87
CA CYS A 297 10.67 16.63 -0.80
C CYS A 297 11.82 16.90 0.19
N ARG A 298 11.79 16.25 1.37
CA ARG A 298 12.84 16.43 2.38
C ARG A 298 14.15 15.77 2.02
N LYS A 299 14.13 14.60 1.37
CA LYS A 299 15.33 13.93 0.89
C LYS A 299 16.10 14.82 -0.10
N GLY A 300 15.39 15.67 -0.84
CA GLY A 300 15.97 16.74 -1.65
C GLY A 300 16.58 16.29 -2.97
N ASN A 301 16.44 15.00 -3.31
CA ASN A 301 16.89 14.44 -4.59
C ASN A 301 15.97 14.83 -5.76
N THR A 302 14.69 15.10 -5.49
CA THR A 302 13.66 15.33 -6.52
C THR A 302 13.17 16.76 -6.49
N VAL A 303 13.11 17.40 -7.65
CA VAL A 303 12.46 18.67 -7.90
C VAL A 303 10.96 18.44 -8.08
N PHE A 304 10.15 19.21 -7.35
CA PHE A 304 8.69 19.16 -7.43
C PHE A 304 8.22 20.22 -8.40
N ASP A 305 7.83 19.79 -9.60
CA ASP A 305 7.40 20.67 -10.68
C ASP A 305 5.87 20.73 -10.77
N THR A 306 5.35 21.89 -11.18
CA THR A 306 3.91 22.09 -11.36
C THR A 306 3.65 22.64 -12.76
N ALA A 307 2.77 21.96 -13.52
CA ALA A 307 2.31 22.44 -14.81
C ALA A 307 1.31 23.60 -14.63
N SER A 308 1.50 24.67 -15.39
CA SER A 308 0.52 25.76 -15.46
C SER A 308 -0.79 25.28 -16.12
N PRO A 309 -1.91 26.01 -15.94
CA PRO A 309 -3.17 25.65 -16.60
C PRO A 309 -3.07 25.58 -18.14
N GLY A 310 -2.18 26.37 -18.75
CA GLY A 310 -1.93 26.31 -20.19
C GLY A 310 -1.22 25.02 -20.62
N GLN A 311 -0.30 24.55 -19.79
CA GLN A 311 0.47 23.32 -20.00
C GLN A 311 -0.41 22.08 -19.78
N LEU A 312 -1.23 22.05 -18.72
CA LEU A 312 -2.24 20.99 -18.51
C LEU A 312 -3.20 20.88 -19.71
N ARG A 313 -3.71 22.01 -20.21
CA ARG A 313 -4.53 22.02 -21.43
C ARG A 313 -3.78 21.51 -22.66
N ALA A 314 -2.47 21.72 -22.75
CA ALA A 314 -1.66 21.19 -23.85
C ALA A 314 -1.48 19.67 -23.76
N LEU A 315 -1.22 19.14 -22.56
CA LEU A 315 -1.15 17.70 -22.29
C LEU A 315 -2.48 17.00 -22.61
N ARG A 316 -3.60 17.52 -22.09
CA ARG A 316 -4.94 16.98 -22.36
C ARG A 316 -5.27 16.95 -23.86
N ARG A 317 -4.91 18.00 -24.61
CA ARG A 317 -5.08 18.00 -26.07
C ARG A 317 -4.19 16.99 -26.78
N ALA A 318 -2.96 16.78 -26.31
CA ALA A 318 -2.03 15.85 -26.94
C ALA A 318 -2.50 14.40 -26.83
N VAL A 319 -3.21 14.06 -25.75
CA VAL A 319 -3.74 12.70 -25.52
C VAL A 319 -5.13 12.45 -26.11
N GLN A 320 -5.75 13.44 -26.76
CA GLN A 320 -7.05 13.27 -27.43
C GLN A 320 -7.13 12.04 -28.36
N PRO A 321 -6.09 11.65 -29.13
CA PRO A 321 -6.13 10.44 -29.94
C PRO A 321 -6.39 9.14 -29.15
N VAL A 322 -6.08 9.11 -27.84
CA VAL A 322 -6.40 7.97 -26.96
C VAL A 322 -7.91 7.87 -26.75
N TYR A 323 -8.57 9.00 -26.48
CA TYR A 323 -10.03 9.07 -26.34
C TYR A 323 -10.73 8.72 -27.66
N ASP A 324 -10.19 9.17 -28.80
CA ASP A 324 -10.73 8.85 -30.12
C ASP A 324 -10.63 7.33 -30.44
N ASP A 325 -9.63 6.65 -29.89
CA ASP A 325 -9.47 5.19 -30.01
C ASP A 325 -10.41 4.45 -29.07
N LEU A 326 -10.47 4.83 -27.79
CA LEU A 326 -11.41 4.28 -26.81
C LEU A 326 -12.85 4.42 -27.31
N ALA A 327 -13.25 5.57 -27.84
CA ALA A 327 -14.62 5.80 -28.33
C ALA A 327 -15.09 4.87 -29.47
N ARG A 328 -14.20 4.06 -30.07
CA ARG A 328 -14.53 3.05 -31.08
C ARG A 328 -15.19 1.80 -30.51
N ASP A 329 -14.93 1.49 -29.25
CA ASP A 329 -15.59 0.41 -28.53
C ASP A 329 -16.76 0.97 -27.69
N ALA A 330 -17.87 0.24 -27.66
CA ALA A 330 -19.09 0.76 -27.03
C ALA A 330 -18.98 0.81 -25.51
N ALA A 331 -18.32 -0.17 -24.89
CA ALA A 331 -18.21 -0.27 -23.44
C ALA A 331 -17.27 0.81 -22.89
N THR A 332 -16.11 0.99 -23.53
CA THR A 332 -15.16 2.06 -23.19
C THR A 332 -15.75 3.45 -23.40
N ARG A 333 -16.48 3.69 -24.49
CA ARG A 333 -17.18 4.96 -24.73
C ARG A 333 -18.18 5.29 -23.64
N GLU A 334 -19.02 4.33 -23.24
CA GLU A 334 -20.01 4.53 -22.18
C GLU A 334 -19.36 4.91 -20.85
N VAL A 335 -18.24 4.26 -20.51
CA VAL A 335 -17.47 4.59 -19.30
C VAL A 335 -16.89 6.00 -19.36
N VAL A 336 -16.25 6.36 -20.47
CA VAL A 336 -15.65 7.70 -20.65
C VAL A 336 -16.71 8.79 -20.52
N GLU A 337 -17.83 8.67 -21.25
CA GLU A 337 -18.91 9.66 -21.24
C GLU A 337 -19.52 9.84 -19.84
N ALA A 338 -19.77 8.72 -19.14
CA ALA A 338 -20.34 8.77 -17.79
C ALA A 338 -19.40 9.38 -16.75
N VAL A 339 -18.09 9.10 -16.84
CA VAL A 339 -17.10 9.71 -15.94
C VAL A 339 -16.93 11.21 -16.22
N GLU A 340 -16.92 11.62 -17.49
CA GLU A 340 -16.86 13.05 -17.86
C GLU A 340 -18.07 13.84 -17.33
N GLU A 341 -19.27 13.24 -17.33
CA GLU A 341 -20.47 13.85 -16.74
C GLU A 341 -20.30 14.08 -15.23
N VAL A 342 -19.84 13.07 -14.49
CA VAL A 342 -19.58 13.20 -13.04
C VAL A 342 -18.49 14.22 -12.76
N LYS A 343 -17.44 14.25 -13.59
CA LYS A 343 -16.32 15.18 -13.45
C LYS A 343 -16.74 16.64 -13.66
N ALA A 344 -17.63 16.91 -14.62
CA ALA A 344 -18.13 18.25 -14.88
C ALA A 344 -18.80 18.88 -13.65
N ASP A 345 -19.41 18.07 -12.78
CA ASP A 345 -20.04 18.52 -11.54
C ASP A 345 -19.05 18.88 -10.43
N LEU A 346 -17.85 18.27 -10.41
CA LEU A 346 -16.81 18.50 -9.39
C LEU A 346 -15.86 19.65 -9.74
N GLY A 347 -15.72 19.98 -11.03
CA GLY A 347 -14.79 21.01 -11.51
C GLY A 347 -13.34 20.52 -11.62
N GLU A 348 -12.41 21.45 -11.88
CA GLU A 348 -10.98 21.12 -11.97
C GLU A 348 -10.41 20.80 -10.59
N PRO A 349 -9.71 19.66 -10.42
CA PRO A 349 -9.15 19.29 -9.13
C PRO A 349 -7.97 20.19 -8.74
N ALA A 350 -7.76 20.33 -7.44
CA ALA A 350 -6.50 20.85 -6.91
C ALA A 350 -5.38 19.82 -7.13
N ALA A 351 -4.12 20.28 -7.14
CA ALA A 351 -2.99 19.35 -7.12
C ALA A 351 -3.08 18.45 -5.89
N GLU A 352 -3.09 17.14 -6.08
CA GLU A 352 -3.12 16.18 -4.96
C GLU A 352 -1.76 16.12 -4.24
N VAL A 353 -0.66 16.33 -4.98
CA VAL A 353 0.68 16.45 -4.43
C VAL A 353 0.98 17.92 -4.12
N ALA A 354 1.23 18.22 -2.85
CA ALA A 354 1.62 19.56 -2.44
C ALA A 354 3.00 19.96 -2.98
N ALA A 355 3.19 21.25 -3.24
CA ALA A 355 4.50 21.79 -3.60
C ALA A 355 5.51 21.55 -2.46
N CYS A 356 6.75 21.20 -2.83
CA CYS A 356 7.81 20.97 -1.86
C CYS A 356 8.13 22.26 -1.09
N THR A 357 7.76 22.28 0.19
CA THR A 357 8.19 23.31 1.14
C THR A 357 9.21 22.65 2.06
N PRO A 358 10.43 23.20 2.21
CA PRO A 358 11.41 22.63 3.12
C PRO A 358 10.81 22.53 4.52
N ALA A 359 10.76 21.30 5.06
CA ALA A 359 10.29 21.06 6.41
C ALA A 359 11.17 21.81 7.42
N PHE A 360 10.64 21.97 8.63
CA PHE A 360 11.37 22.54 9.75
C PHE A 360 12.73 21.83 9.95
N GLY A 361 13.84 22.52 9.64
CA GLY A 361 15.19 22.00 9.83
C GLY A 361 15.53 21.89 11.31
N ALA A 362 15.29 20.72 11.90
CA ALA A 362 15.55 20.49 13.31
C ALA A 362 16.94 19.85 13.47
N THR A 363 18.00 20.66 13.41
CA THR A 363 19.32 20.19 13.83
C THR A 363 19.32 20.05 15.35
N SER A 364 19.51 18.83 15.85
CA SER A 364 19.70 18.60 17.29
C SER A 364 20.91 19.39 17.80
N THR A 365 20.79 20.00 18.98
CA THR A 365 21.91 20.63 19.68
C THR A 365 22.75 19.62 20.48
N GLY A 366 22.30 18.36 20.57
CA GLY A 366 22.90 17.33 21.43
C GLY A 366 22.66 17.56 22.93
N GLU A 367 21.85 18.56 23.29
CA GLU A 367 21.46 18.84 24.67
C GLU A 367 20.20 18.04 25.05
N PRO A 368 20.05 17.61 26.32
CA PRO A 368 18.83 16.97 26.79
C PRO A 368 17.62 17.90 26.66
N THR A 369 16.51 17.33 26.22
CA THR A 369 15.23 18.00 26.00
C THR A 369 14.18 17.52 27.03
N VAL A 370 12.98 18.10 27.01
CA VAL A 370 11.88 17.72 27.91
C VAL A 370 11.37 16.28 27.68
N ILE A 371 11.64 15.72 26.51
CA ILE A 371 11.17 14.40 26.11
C ILE A 371 12.22 13.29 26.33
N ASP A 372 13.46 13.64 26.69
CA ASP A 372 14.47 12.64 27.03
C ASP A 372 14.00 11.71 28.17
N GLY A 373 14.39 10.44 28.05
CA GLY A 373 13.91 9.34 28.91
C GLY A 373 13.26 8.20 28.13
N ALA A 374 12.61 7.30 28.86
CA ALA A 374 11.87 6.18 28.30
C ALA A 374 10.36 6.36 28.53
N TRP A 375 9.57 6.05 27.49
CA TRP A 375 8.12 6.23 27.45
C TRP A 375 7.46 4.96 26.92
N THR A 376 6.18 4.80 27.27
CA THR A 376 5.35 3.72 26.75
C THR A 376 3.96 4.21 26.37
N MET A 377 3.36 3.53 25.42
CA MET A 377 1.98 3.73 25.00
C MET A 377 1.39 2.36 24.66
N ASP A 378 0.14 2.13 25.06
CA ASP A 378 -0.62 0.94 24.68
C ASP A 378 -1.77 1.40 23.81
N THR A 379 -1.93 0.76 22.65
CA THR A 379 -2.96 1.08 21.66
C THR A 379 -3.70 -0.18 21.27
N ASP A 380 -4.96 -0.03 20.90
CA ASP A 380 -5.72 -1.10 20.25
C ASP A 380 -5.73 -0.92 18.72
N ARG A 381 -6.30 -1.90 18.02
CA ARG A 381 -6.35 -1.94 16.54
C ARG A 381 -7.01 -0.72 15.91
N SER A 382 -7.80 0.08 16.64
CA SER A 382 -8.35 1.34 16.12
C SER A 382 -7.29 2.42 15.90
N ALA A 383 -6.14 2.33 16.57
CA ALA A 383 -5.01 3.22 16.32
C ALA A 383 -4.34 3.00 14.95
N ALA A 384 -4.59 1.84 14.33
CA ALA A 384 -4.07 1.50 13.01
C ALA A 384 -4.97 1.95 11.85
N ILE A 385 -6.04 2.70 12.11
CA ILE A 385 -6.90 3.28 11.06
C ILE A 385 -6.09 4.24 10.17
N PRO A 386 -6.32 4.24 8.84
CA PRO A 386 -7.33 3.47 8.09
C PRO A 386 -6.84 2.13 7.53
N GLU A 387 -5.58 1.76 7.77
CA GLU A 387 -4.94 0.61 7.12
C GLU A 387 -5.04 -0.69 7.91
N TYR A 388 -5.31 -0.59 9.21
CA TYR A 388 -5.35 -1.68 10.16
C TYR A 388 -4.14 -2.62 10.09
N PHE A 389 -2.97 -2.05 9.77
CA PHE A 389 -1.70 -2.78 9.79
C PHE A 389 -1.34 -3.20 11.19
N ASP A 390 -0.88 -4.46 11.32
CA ASP A 390 -0.54 -5.01 12.62
C ASP A 390 0.64 -4.25 13.24
N GLU A 391 1.54 -3.72 12.43
CA GLU A 391 2.67 -2.89 12.85
C GLU A 391 2.26 -1.55 13.49
N ASN A 392 1.00 -1.13 13.36
CA ASN A 392 0.51 0.20 13.76
C ASN A 392 -0.29 0.22 15.07
N TRP A 393 -0.39 -0.88 15.81
CA TRP A 393 -1.07 -0.91 17.12
C TRP A 393 -0.45 -1.93 18.09
N GLY A 394 -0.65 -1.77 19.39
CA GLY A 394 -0.15 -2.69 20.42
C GLY A 394 0.64 -1.97 21.50
N HIS A 395 1.67 -2.63 22.01
CA HIS A 395 2.56 -2.09 23.04
C HIS A 395 3.74 -1.37 22.40
N TRP A 396 3.93 -0.10 22.75
CA TRP A 396 4.99 0.75 22.24
C TRP A 396 5.94 1.15 23.37
N VAL A 397 7.23 1.20 23.03
CA VAL A 397 8.29 1.78 23.87
C VAL A 397 9.09 2.75 23.04
N PHE A 398 9.34 3.94 23.59
CA PHE A 398 10.13 5.00 22.96
C PHE A 398 11.23 5.43 23.92
N VAL A 399 12.47 5.46 23.45
CA VAL A 399 13.61 5.93 24.22
C VAL A 399 14.27 7.08 23.48
N PHE A 400 14.43 8.22 24.16
CA PHE A 400 15.06 9.43 23.63
C PHE A 400 16.30 9.77 24.46
N ASP A 401 17.44 9.99 23.79
CA ASP A 401 18.70 10.46 24.38
C ASP A 401 19.36 11.50 23.48
N ARG A 402 19.35 12.77 23.92
CA ARG A 402 20.17 13.88 23.37
C ARG A 402 20.16 13.96 21.85
N GLY A 403 18.97 13.89 21.27
CA GLY A 403 18.74 13.97 19.84
C GLY A 403 18.83 12.65 19.08
N LYS A 404 19.00 11.52 19.75
CA LYS A 404 18.82 10.16 19.20
C LYS A 404 17.57 9.52 19.79
N PHE A 405 16.87 8.72 19.01
CA PHE A 405 15.74 7.96 19.51
C PHE A 405 15.76 6.52 18.99
N GLY A 406 15.12 5.65 19.74
CA GLY A 406 14.77 4.29 19.33
C GLY A 406 13.36 3.97 19.76
N ILE A 407 12.68 3.14 18.97
CA ILE A 407 11.30 2.70 19.22
C ILE A 407 11.18 1.20 19.05
N THR A 408 10.27 0.59 19.80
CA THR A 408 9.72 -0.74 19.51
C THR A 408 8.22 -0.74 19.59
N GLN A 409 7.56 -1.48 18.70
CA GLN A 409 6.15 -1.81 18.73
C GLN A 409 6.00 -3.32 18.76
N GLU A 410 5.06 -3.85 19.54
CA GLU A 410 4.71 -5.28 19.47
C GLU A 410 3.25 -5.58 19.75
N ASN A 411 2.73 -6.61 19.08
CA ASN A 411 1.47 -7.27 19.40
C ASN A 411 1.56 -8.78 19.10
N GLU A 412 0.41 -9.45 18.93
CA GLU A 412 0.35 -10.90 18.69
C GLU A 412 1.03 -11.32 17.38
N THR A 413 0.91 -10.52 16.32
CA THR A 413 1.33 -10.86 14.95
C THR A 413 2.55 -10.06 14.47
N SER A 414 2.78 -8.86 15.01
CA SER A 414 3.91 -8.00 14.63
C SER A 414 4.86 -7.72 15.80
N CYS A 415 6.09 -7.34 15.45
CA CYS A 415 7.05 -6.73 16.36
C CYS A 415 8.07 -5.93 15.55
N THR A 416 7.97 -4.61 15.56
CA THR A 416 8.84 -3.73 14.77
C THR A 416 9.73 -2.86 15.64
N TRP A 417 10.85 -2.42 15.07
CA TRP A 417 11.75 -1.44 15.66
C TRP A 417 12.08 -0.34 14.65
N GLY A 418 12.46 0.82 15.16
CA GLY A 418 12.97 1.93 14.38
C GLY A 418 13.90 2.78 15.22
N TYR A 419 14.86 3.44 14.59
CA TYR A 419 15.71 4.40 15.30
C TYR A 419 16.13 5.54 14.40
N GLY A 420 16.59 6.62 15.02
CA GLY A 420 17.15 7.73 14.27
C GLY A 420 17.44 8.94 15.13
N THR A 421 17.23 10.12 14.56
CA THR A 421 17.52 11.39 15.22
C THR A 421 16.27 12.20 15.45
N PHE A 422 16.24 12.98 16.52
CA PHE A 422 15.16 13.89 16.79
C PHE A 422 15.69 15.25 17.24
N ALA A 423 14.85 16.26 17.13
CA ALA A 423 15.12 17.57 17.70
C ALA A 423 13.82 18.22 18.17
N VAL A 424 13.93 19.03 19.22
CA VAL A 424 12.82 19.76 19.83
C VAL A 424 13.12 21.25 19.81
N ASN A 425 12.20 22.05 19.26
CA ASN A 425 12.24 23.50 19.34
C ASN A 425 10.89 24.03 19.86
N GLY A 426 10.90 24.55 21.08
CA GLY A 426 9.67 24.95 21.77
C GLY A 426 8.75 23.75 21.96
N ARG A 427 7.55 23.83 21.37
CA ARG A 427 6.57 22.73 21.37
C ARG A 427 6.68 21.80 20.17
N ARG A 428 7.61 22.03 19.24
CA ARG A 428 7.70 21.22 18.02
C ARG A 428 8.78 20.18 18.16
N MET A 429 8.45 18.93 17.88
CA MET A 429 9.37 17.81 17.76
C MET A 429 9.41 17.35 16.31
N ALA A 430 10.62 17.08 15.83
CA ALA A 430 10.86 16.45 14.54
C ALA A 430 11.68 15.18 14.78
N MET A 431 11.32 14.10 14.10
CA MET A 431 11.98 12.80 14.15
C MET A 431 12.35 12.38 12.73
N THR A 432 13.59 11.95 12.52
CA THR A 432 14.09 11.38 11.26
C THR A 432 14.53 9.96 11.51
N PHE A 433 13.91 8.98 10.85
CA PHE A 433 14.30 7.59 10.92
C PHE A 433 15.54 7.34 10.08
N LEU A 434 16.54 6.71 10.69
CA LEU A 434 17.74 6.26 10.01
C LEU A 434 17.59 4.83 9.51
N ASP A 435 16.87 3.99 10.26
CA ASP A 435 16.52 2.63 9.85
C ASP A 435 15.34 2.09 10.66
N GLY A 436 14.77 0.99 10.18
CA GLY A 436 13.70 0.26 10.83
C GLY A 436 13.55 -1.16 10.30
N GLY A 437 12.91 -2.02 11.07
CA GLY A 437 12.79 -3.43 10.73
C GLY A 437 11.96 -4.22 11.74
N GLY A 438 12.07 -5.55 11.67
CA GLY A 438 11.41 -6.48 12.59
C GLY A 438 10.46 -7.46 11.88
N ILE A 439 9.51 -7.99 12.65
CA ILE A 439 8.44 -8.87 12.19
C ILE A 439 7.28 -7.98 11.75
N ALA A 440 7.15 -7.80 10.45
CA ALA A 440 6.17 -6.93 9.82
C ALA A 440 5.37 -7.69 8.75
N PRO A 441 4.24 -8.33 9.12
CA PRO A 441 3.40 -9.10 8.19
C PRO A 441 2.89 -8.28 6.99
N ASN A 442 2.66 -6.99 7.18
CA ASN A 442 2.22 -6.06 6.15
C ASN A 442 3.40 -5.32 5.49
N GLY A 443 4.63 -5.50 5.99
CA GLY A 443 5.81 -4.79 5.52
C GLY A 443 5.84 -3.31 5.90
N ALA A 444 5.04 -2.92 6.89
CA ALA A 444 4.87 -1.54 7.35
C ALA A 444 5.87 -1.17 8.47
N THR A 445 7.16 -1.39 8.22
CA THR A 445 8.23 -0.92 9.11
C THR A 445 8.61 0.51 8.77
N ASN A 446 9.10 1.28 9.75
CA ASN A 446 9.73 2.57 9.46
C ASN A 446 10.94 2.40 8.54
N ARG A 447 11.17 3.39 7.68
CA ARG A 447 12.20 3.33 6.63
C ARG A 447 13.23 4.46 6.76
N PRO A 448 14.47 4.23 6.31
CA PRO A 448 15.48 5.29 6.25
C PRO A 448 14.97 6.53 5.49
N GLY A 449 15.01 7.69 6.14
CA GLY A 449 14.57 8.97 5.59
C GLY A 449 13.14 9.35 5.93
N GLU A 450 12.33 8.44 6.49
CA GLU A 450 11.01 8.81 7.02
C GLU A 450 11.15 9.87 8.09
N TYR A 451 10.24 10.84 8.06
CA TYR A 451 10.31 11.97 8.97
C TYR A 451 8.94 12.39 9.44
N PHE A 452 8.82 12.51 10.77
CA PHE A 452 7.58 12.84 11.44
C PHE A 452 7.73 14.13 12.24
N VAL A 453 6.72 14.97 12.20
CA VAL A 453 6.65 16.21 12.99
C VAL A 453 5.44 16.14 13.88
N PHE A 454 5.62 16.53 15.14
CA PHE A 454 4.54 16.63 16.10
C PHE A 454 4.65 17.91 16.89
N ASP A 455 3.52 18.44 17.33
CA ASP A 455 3.50 19.30 18.49
C ASP A 455 3.50 18.42 19.75
N VAL A 456 4.43 18.68 20.66
CA VAL A 456 4.65 17.96 21.91
C VAL A 456 4.16 18.77 23.11
N SER A 457 3.46 18.10 24.02
CA SER A 457 3.11 18.63 25.34
C SER A 457 3.51 17.63 26.42
N ALA A 458 4.54 17.96 27.21
CA ALA A 458 5.02 17.14 28.32
C ALA A 458 4.55 17.75 29.66
N TYR A 459 3.80 16.98 30.44
CA TYR A 459 3.41 17.36 31.80
C TYR A 459 3.52 16.17 32.75
N ARG A 460 4.42 16.29 33.74
CA ARG A 460 4.78 15.20 34.66
C ARG A 460 5.21 13.94 33.91
N ASP A 461 4.50 12.85 34.09
CA ASP A 461 4.77 11.53 33.53
C ASP A 461 3.91 11.26 32.29
N THR A 462 3.37 12.30 31.66
CA THR A 462 2.54 12.21 30.46
C THR A 462 3.11 13.08 29.35
N LEU A 463 3.28 12.49 28.16
CA LEU A 463 3.64 13.16 26.92
C LEU A 463 2.51 12.97 25.91
N THR A 464 2.04 14.06 25.32
CA THR A 464 1.01 14.02 24.28
C THR A 464 1.58 14.58 22.99
N LEU A 465 1.34 13.86 21.89
CA LEU A 465 1.64 14.29 20.53
C LEU A 465 0.36 14.76 19.84
N THR A 466 0.44 15.84 19.08
CA THR A 466 -0.64 16.31 18.22
C THR A 466 -0.13 16.55 16.80
N ALA A 467 -1.01 16.33 15.82
CA ALA A 467 -0.68 16.56 14.42
C ALA A 467 -0.31 18.02 14.14
N VAL A 468 0.58 18.23 13.19
CA VAL A 468 0.96 19.54 12.68
C VAL A 468 0.45 19.70 11.27
N ASP A 469 -0.35 20.72 11.02
CA ASP A 469 -0.90 21.00 9.70
C ASP A 469 0.20 21.11 8.64
N GLY A 470 0.08 20.35 7.56
CA GLY A 470 1.04 20.33 6.45
C GLY A 470 2.29 19.48 6.68
N GLU A 471 2.41 18.81 7.82
CA GLU A 471 3.49 17.87 8.12
C GLU A 471 2.95 16.44 8.30
N ILE A 472 3.84 15.46 8.26
CA ILE A 472 3.48 14.06 8.52
C ILE A 472 3.47 13.82 10.02
N SER A 473 2.28 13.51 10.55
CA SER A 473 2.05 13.19 11.95
C SER A 473 1.22 11.90 12.07
N PRO A 474 1.84 10.72 11.93
CA PRO A 474 1.12 9.44 11.85
C PRO A 474 0.22 9.20 13.07
N LEU A 475 -0.99 8.69 12.84
CA LEU A 475 -2.02 8.55 13.88
C LEU A 475 -1.57 7.59 15.00
N ASN A 476 -0.96 6.46 14.65
CA ASN A 476 -0.46 5.44 15.58
C ASN A 476 0.47 6.02 16.65
N PHE A 477 1.32 7.00 16.34
CA PHE A 477 2.21 7.65 17.32
C PHE A 477 1.47 8.58 18.29
N ARG A 478 0.28 9.06 17.92
CA ARG A 478 -0.50 10.06 18.66
C ARG A 478 -1.89 9.57 19.08
N ALA A 479 -2.12 8.26 18.99
CA ALA A 479 -3.42 7.67 19.28
C ALA A 479 -3.77 7.78 20.76
N GLU A 480 -2.77 7.67 21.64
CA GLU A 480 -2.93 7.77 23.10
C GLU A 480 -1.81 8.60 23.73
N PRO A 481 -2.02 9.21 24.92
CA PRO A 481 -0.95 9.86 25.67
C PRO A 481 0.11 8.85 26.13
N TRP A 482 1.39 9.20 25.95
CA TRP A 482 2.50 8.37 26.37
C TRP A 482 2.75 8.52 27.87
N ARG A 483 3.04 7.41 28.54
CA ARG A 483 3.35 7.35 29.98
C ARG A 483 4.85 7.20 30.17
N ARG A 484 5.42 7.95 31.12
CA ARG A 484 6.86 7.88 31.40
C ARG A 484 7.20 6.58 32.14
N LEU A 485 8.15 5.83 31.61
CA LEU A 485 8.77 4.68 32.26
C LEU A 485 9.99 5.11 33.08
N SER A 486 10.83 5.98 32.51
CA SER A 486 12.06 6.46 33.14
C SER A 486 12.38 7.90 32.72
N THR A 487 13.06 8.62 33.62
CA THR A 487 13.64 9.95 33.31
C THR A 487 15.03 9.85 32.70
N ALA A 488 15.69 8.69 32.84
CA ALA A 488 16.91 8.37 32.11
C ALA A 488 16.55 7.59 30.84
N PRO A 489 17.30 7.75 29.74
CA PRO A 489 17.21 6.84 28.61
C PRO A 489 17.49 5.42 29.08
N ASP A 490 16.57 4.50 28.83
CA ASP A 490 16.65 3.12 29.29
C ASP A 490 16.28 2.17 28.15
N VAL A 491 17.29 1.73 27.42
CA VAL A 491 17.16 0.82 26.28
C VAL A 491 16.79 -0.60 26.69
N GLU A 492 16.90 -0.95 27.98
CA GLU A 492 16.46 -2.26 28.49
C GLU A 492 14.93 -2.39 28.50
N GLN A 493 14.20 -1.28 28.32
CA GLN A 493 12.74 -1.27 28.21
C GLN A 493 12.24 -1.76 26.85
N PHE A 494 13.08 -1.81 25.81
CA PHE A 494 12.66 -2.25 24.49
C PHE A 494 12.17 -3.69 24.49
N SER A 495 11.31 -4.02 23.52
CA SER A 495 10.87 -5.40 23.33
C SER A 495 12.06 -6.34 23.15
N ASN A 496 12.02 -7.46 23.86
CA ASN A 496 12.99 -8.55 23.70
C ASN A 496 12.78 -9.35 22.40
N ARG A 497 11.64 -9.18 21.72
CA ARG A 497 11.31 -9.85 20.45
C ARG A 497 11.86 -9.11 19.24
N CYS A 498 11.97 -7.78 19.34
CA CYS A 498 12.42 -6.91 18.25
C CYS A 498 13.19 -5.70 18.78
N SER A 499 14.30 -5.92 19.48
CA SER A 499 15.12 -4.80 19.95
C SER A 499 15.79 -4.06 18.78
N PRO A 500 15.91 -2.72 18.81
CA PRO A 500 16.68 -1.99 17.82
C PRO A 500 18.16 -2.44 17.81
N PRO A 501 18.88 -2.28 16.68
CA PRO A 501 20.31 -2.54 16.60
C PRO A 501 21.11 -1.74 17.63
N VAL A 502 22.27 -2.25 18.05
CA VAL A 502 23.13 -1.59 19.06
C VAL A 502 23.57 -0.21 18.57
N GLU A 503 23.76 -0.05 17.26
CA GLU A 503 24.16 1.21 16.63
C GLU A 503 23.10 2.32 16.76
N ALA A 504 21.87 2.00 17.20
CA ALA A 504 20.80 2.98 17.35
C ALA A 504 21.13 4.13 18.31
N PHE A 505 22.01 3.89 19.29
CA PHE A 505 22.43 4.87 20.29
C PHE A 505 23.93 5.15 20.33
N ASP A 506 24.74 4.45 19.51
CA ASP A 506 26.22 4.61 19.43
C ASP A 506 26.67 5.94 18.80
#